data_AF-A0A9P5YXF1-F1
#
_entry.id   AF-A0A9P5YXF1-F1
#
_cell.length_a   1.000
_cell.length_b   1.000
_cell.length_c   1.000
_cell.angle_alpha   90.00
_cell.angle_beta   90.00
_cell.angle_gamma   90.00
#
_symmetry.space_group_name_H-M   'P 1'
#
loop_
_entity.id
_entity.type
_entity.pdbx_description
1 polymer ?
#
loop_
_entity_poly.entity_id
_entity_poly.type
_entity_poly.pdbx_seq_one_letter_code
_entity_poly.pdbx_strand_id
1 'polypeptide(L)'
;MAAVNSAGLHSLATIIKRLEAAASRIEDIADVFDASPPGARPAVSTRAQVSDAHPSGSYTPAPPAPPPPAPPAPPAPVAVPAAPTPAVAETPKIVSAYQERVLNGKVKPFVEQTKTFANPSVIEAVSLVQKEYETLGEFLKVVAACQKPDQKSLEAVLAPFPTAIEAVSRAKEANRRERDWLSHLTLLGEGAPAIGWVVNPKPIQFLTDLRDSVDYYGNRVKKEFKEKDPKHIEWVNLYTAILLEQQAYIKEFHPAGLVWNSKGVTLEQYQSSPKAATGGAPPPPPPPPPAAVPPPSAAAPAGGAAAVFAQLNRGEEVTKGLRKVDKSEMTHKNPALRASSVVPASVSTPVVAKKPLKPSKPSALAGKKPAKFVLEGNKWLIEFQEAETITVEDVEISQSVNIFGCKGTTVLIKGKVNAVNIINSSKTSVLVHSVVSSISVTASPSFQLQITGTAPMIQLDSTDSGQIFLSKDSLSTEVTTAKCSSINVSLPVHGEEDGVFEEQPVPEMFKTVVQNGKLVTTVVEHSG
;
A
#
# COMPACT_ATOMS: atom_id res chain seq x y z
N MET A 1 -0.10 50.13 11.07
CA MET A 1 -0.08 49.50 12.41
C MET A 1 -1.50 49.17 12.80
N ALA A 2 -1.85 47.89 12.89
CA ALA A 2 -3.05 47.40 13.55
C ALA A 2 -2.77 45.96 14.03
N ALA A 3 -3.14 45.70 15.27
CA ALA A 3 -2.62 44.65 16.13
C ALA A 3 -3.03 43.22 15.72
N VAL A 4 -2.08 42.28 15.85
CA VAL A 4 -2.31 40.84 15.74
C VAL A 4 -2.90 40.33 17.05
N ASN A 5 -4.03 39.62 16.95
CA ASN A 5 -4.83 39.14 18.06
C ASN A 5 -4.15 37.97 18.80
N SER A 6 -3.64 38.22 20.01
CA SER A 6 -2.87 37.29 20.86
C SER A 6 -3.70 36.17 21.50
N ALA A 7 -5.03 36.12 21.30
CA ALA A 7 -5.91 35.18 22.01
C ALA A 7 -5.80 33.71 21.54
N GLY A 8 -5.46 33.46 20.27
CA GLY A 8 -5.38 32.10 19.71
C GLY A 8 -4.17 31.28 20.15
N LEU A 9 -3.04 31.94 20.43
CA LEU A 9 -1.79 31.29 20.83
C LEU A 9 -1.81 30.79 22.28
N HIS A 10 -2.56 31.45 23.17
CA HIS A 10 -2.72 30.99 24.55
C HIS A 10 -3.58 29.72 24.65
N SER A 11 -4.47 29.47 23.69
CA SER A 11 -5.28 28.24 23.63
C SER A 11 -4.42 27.02 23.27
N LEU A 12 -3.55 27.14 22.26
CA LEU A 12 -2.70 26.03 21.80
C LEU A 12 -1.65 25.63 22.85
N ALA A 13 -1.01 26.60 23.49
CA ALA A 13 -0.03 26.34 24.55
C ALA A 13 -0.67 25.69 25.79
N THR A 14 -1.94 26.01 26.08
CA THR A 14 -2.70 25.39 27.17
C THR A 14 -3.11 23.96 26.82
N ILE A 15 -3.43 23.69 25.54
CA ILE A 15 -3.75 22.34 25.05
C ILE A 15 -2.50 21.44 25.10
N ILE A 16 -1.34 21.95 24.69
CA ILE A 16 -0.07 21.21 24.72
C ILE A 16 0.33 20.87 26.17
N LYS A 17 0.25 21.83 27.10
CA LYS A 17 0.54 21.55 28.51
C LYS A 17 -0.43 20.55 29.16
N ARG A 18 -1.70 20.53 28.73
CA ARG A 18 -2.68 19.53 29.18
C ARG A 18 -2.41 18.14 28.59
N LEU A 19 -1.89 18.08 27.36
CA LEU A 19 -1.48 16.84 26.70
C LEU A 19 -0.22 16.24 27.35
N GLU A 20 0.77 17.07 27.69
CA GLU A 20 1.98 16.64 28.42
C GLU A 20 1.65 16.17 29.85
N ALA A 21 0.74 16.84 30.55
CA ALA A 21 0.27 16.40 31.87
C ALA A 21 -0.56 15.10 31.82
N ALA A 22 -1.25 14.81 30.70
CA ALA A 22 -1.97 13.57 30.48
C ALA A 22 -1.01 12.41 30.14
N ALA A 23 0.05 12.66 29.38
CA ALA A 23 1.10 11.68 29.10
C ALA A 23 1.90 11.29 30.36
N SER A 24 2.28 12.29 31.18
CA SER A 24 3.00 12.04 32.43
C SER A 24 2.16 11.26 33.47
N ARG A 25 0.83 11.41 33.46
CA ARG A 25 -0.08 10.59 34.29
C ARG A 25 -0.25 9.15 33.81
N ILE A 26 0.00 8.87 32.52
CA ILE A 26 -0.04 7.51 31.97
C ILE A 26 1.26 6.76 32.29
N GLU A 27 2.39 7.47 32.33
CA GLU A 27 3.68 6.90 32.75
C GLU A 27 3.70 6.58 34.26
N ASP A 28 3.13 7.44 35.12
CA ASP A 28 2.99 7.16 36.57
C ASP A 28 2.07 5.97 36.88
N ILE A 29 1.12 5.63 36.00
CA ILE A 29 0.25 4.46 36.17
C ILE A 29 0.96 3.17 35.71
N ALA A 30 1.90 3.26 34.77
CA ALA A 30 2.69 2.12 34.32
C ALA A 30 3.69 1.65 35.39
N ASP A 31 4.26 2.58 36.18
CA ASP A 31 5.21 2.25 37.26
C ASP A 31 4.53 1.63 38.51
N VAL A 32 3.21 1.78 38.66
CA VAL A 32 2.45 1.15 39.77
C VAL A 32 2.13 -0.33 39.49
N PHE A 33 2.21 -0.80 38.25
CA PHE A 33 1.96 -2.20 37.91
C PHE A 33 3.21 -3.10 37.93
N ASP A 34 4.42 -2.55 38.05
CA ASP A 34 5.67 -3.33 38.06
C ASP A 34 6.30 -3.49 39.45
N ALA A 35 5.66 -2.94 40.50
CA ALA A 35 6.15 -3.03 41.88
C ALA A 35 5.24 -3.87 42.78
N SER A 36 5.32 -5.21 42.69
CA SER A 36 5.06 -6.10 43.83
C SER A 36 5.65 -7.51 43.66
N PRO A 37 6.36 -8.04 44.67
CA PRO A 37 7.10 -9.31 44.58
C PRO A 37 6.24 -10.52 44.99
N PRO A 38 6.53 -11.75 44.52
CA PRO A 38 5.84 -12.93 44.99
C PRO A 38 6.43 -13.46 46.31
N GLY A 39 5.58 -13.48 47.35
CA GLY A 39 5.42 -14.64 48.24
C GLY A 39 6.43 -14.83 49.37
N ALA A 40 6.10 -14.32 50.55
CA ALA A 40 6.66 -14.75 51.83
C ALA A 40 5.95 -16.02 52.35
N ARG A 41 6.70 -16.94 52.97
CA ARG A 41 6.49 -17.30 54.40
C ARG A 41 7.67 -18.10 55.00
N PRO A 42 7.89 -18.00 56.32
CA PRO A 42 9.16 -18.27 56.99
C PRO A 42 9.15 -19.57 57.82
N ALA A 43 10.33 -20.06 58.20
CA ALA A 43 10.50 -20.93 59.36
C ALA A 43 11.77 -20.57 60.14
N VAL A 44 11.59 -20.37 61.45
CA VAL A 44 12.58 -20.02 62.47
C VAL A 44 12.80 -21.24 63.38
N SER A 45 14.04 -21.40 63.89
CA SER A 45 14.48 -22.25 65.02
C SER A 45 14.36 -23.78 64.85
N THR A 46 15.32 -24.62 65.27
CA THR A 46 15.91 -24.64 66.61
C THR A 46 17.22 -25.45 66.66
N ARG A 47 18.11 -24.97 67.53
CA ARG A 47 19.29 -25.57 68.18
C ARG A 47 19.19 -27.03 68.64
N ALA A 48 20.28 -27.81 68.44
CA ALA A 48 20.87 -28.79 69.37
C ALA A 48 22.24 -29.23 68.78
N GLN A 49 23.39 -28.70 69.20
CA GLN A 49 24.22 -28.98 70.39
C GLN A 49 24.88 -30.39 70.43
N VAL A 50 26.22 -30.32 70.55
CA VAL A 50 27.22 -31.24 71.16
C VAL A 50 27.44 -32.65 70.58
N SER A 51 28.69 -32.93 70.17
CA SER A 51 29.59 -33.83 70.92
C SER A 51 31.04 -33.70 70.42
N ASP A 52 31.94 -33.50 71.38
CA ASP A 52 33.41 -33.46 71.28
C ASP A 52 34.05 -34.71 70.66
N ALA A 53 35.23 -34.53 70.03
CA ALA A 53 36.50 -35.11 70.49
C ALA A 53 37.60 -35.02 69.41
N HIS A 54 38.59 -34.15 69.62
CA HIS A 54 40.00 -34.41 69.26
C HIS A 54 40.68 -35.01 70.51
N PRO A 55 41.67 -35.92 70.38
CA PRO A 55 43.06 -35.42 70.37
C PRO A 55 44.08 -36.21 69.51
N SER A 56 45.04 -35.43 68.97
CA SER A 56 46.50 -35.62 68.85
C SER A 56 47.21 -36.95 68.54
N GLY A 57 48.09 -36.86 67.52
CA GLY A 57 49.47 -37.42 67.44
C GLY A 57 49.60 -38.89 67.01
N SER A 58 50.59 -39.37 66.25
CA SER A 58 51.81 -38.80 65.67
C SER A 58 52.58 -39.92 64.90
N TYR A 59 53.41 -39.55 63.91
CA TYR A 59 54.54 -40.29 63.28
C TYR A 59 54.31 -41.38 62.19
N THR A 60 55.21 -41.26 61.19
CA THR A 60 55.47 -41.92 59.87
C THR A 60 55.99 -43.38 59.97
N PRO A 61 56.25 -44.19 58.87
CA PRO A 61 56.68 -43.82 57.50
C PRO A 61 56.14 -44.65 56.28
N ALA A 62 56.58 -44.23 55.09
CA ALA A 62 56.25 -44.70 53.72
C ALA A 62 56.68 -46.15 53.37
N PRO A 63 56.21 -46.73 52.24
CA PRO A 63 57.00 -46.78 50.99
C PRO A 63 56.11 -46.80 49.67
N PRO A 64 56.60 -47.19 48.48
CA PRO A 64 57.28 -46.36 47.46
C PRO A 64 56.52 -46.22 46.11
N ALA A 65 56.99 -45.32 45.23
CA ALA A 65 56.42 -44.98 43.92
C ALA A 65 56.98 -45.83 42.74
N PRO A 66 56.25 -45.96 41.60
CA PRO A 66 56.76 -46.45 40.31
C PRO A 66 57.07 -45.32 39.28
N PRO A 67 57.71 -45.63 38.13
CA PRO A 67 58.70 -44.77 37.43
C PRO A 67 58.16 -43.88 36.29
N PRO A 68 58.98 -42.96 35.72
CA PRO A 68 58.55 -41.98 34.71
C PRO A 68 58.84 -42.42 33.26
N PRO A 69 58.14 -41.87 32.25
CA PRO A 69 58.60 -41.89 30.86
C PRO A 69 59.40 -40.63 30.47
N ALA A 70 60.29 -40.81 29.49
CA ALA A 70 61.32 -39.91 28.97
C ALA A 70 60.81 -38.85 27.95
N PRO A 71 61.64 -37.85 27.55
CA PRO A 71 61.19 -36.59 26.93
C PRO A 71 61.32 -36.56 25.39
N PRO A 72 60.69 -35.60 24.70
CA PRO A 72 61.19 -35.10 23.42
C PRO A 72 61.62 -33.62 23.45
N ALA A 73 62.46 -33.30 22.45
CA ALA A 73 63.37 -32.17 22.30
C ALA A 73 62.73 -30.90 21.61
N PRO A 74 63.49 -29.80 21.37
CA PRO A 74 63.01 -28.42 21.17
C PRO A 74 62.56 -28.09 19.72
N PRO A 75 62.07 -26.85 19.40
CA PRO A 75 60.94 -26.60 18.50
C PRO A 75 61.32 -26.43 17.01
N ALA A 76 60.38 -26.80 16.13
CA ALA A 76 60.38 -26.48 14.70
C ALA A 76 59.28 -25.44 14.40
N PRO A 77 59.41 -24.60 13.34
CA PRO A 77 58.84 -23.27 13.28
C PRO A 77 57.32 -23.26 13.06
N VAL A 78 56.73 -22.21 13.62
CA VAL A 78 55.32 -21.79 13.57
C VAL A 78 54.73 -21.94 12.16
N ALA A 79 53.81 -22.90 11.98
CA ALA A 79 52.85 -22.84 10.90
C ALA A 79 51.72 -21.91 11.35
N VAL A 80 51.71 -20.71 10.78
CA VAL A 80 50.64 -19.72 10.91
C VAL A 80 49.31 -20.42 10.60
N PRO A 81 48.25 -20.30 11.42
CA PRO A 81 46.93 -20.74 11.00
C PRO A 81 46.60 -19.98 9.74
N ALA A 82 46.36 -20.69 8.64
CA ALA A 82 45.87 -20.08 7.41
C ALA A 82 44.69 -19.20 7.78
N ALA A 83 44.81 -17.89 7.49
CA ALA A 83 43.76 -16.92 7.73
C ALA A 83 42.45 -17.48 7.17
N PRO A 84 41.31 -17.29 7.87
CA PRO A 84 40.03 -17.68 7.32
C PRO A 84 39.91 -17.01 5.96
N THR A 85 39.79 -17.83 4.92
CA THR A 85 39.43 -17.39 3.58
C THR A 85 38.23 -16.46 3.74
N PRO A 86 38.23 -15.24 3.18
CA PRO A 86 37.10 -14.34 3.35
C PRO A 86 35.88 -15.07 2.82
N ALA A 87 34.96 -15.40 3.72
CA ALA A 87 33.67 -15.95 3.36
C ALA A 87 33.07 -14.97 2.36
N VAL A 88 32.90 -15.42 1.11
CA VAL A 88 32.09 -14.71 0.13
C VAL A 88 30.78 -14.44 0.85
N ALA A 89 30.43 -13.18 1.05
CA ALA A 89 29.20 -12.81 1.73
C ALA A 89 28.04 -13.39 0.92
N GLU A 90 27.57 -14.57 1.31
CA GLU A 90 26.42 -15.19 0.68
C GLU A 90 25.24 -14.25 0.89
N THR A 91 24.69 -13.78 -0.22
CA THR A 91 23.53 -12.89 -0.20
C THR A 91 22.42 -13.63 0.54
N PRO A 92 21.82 -13.04 1.59
CA PRO A 92 20.78 -13.71 2.37
C PRO A 92 19.69 -14.29 1.47
N LYS A 93 19.22 -15.52 1.76
CA LYS A 93 18.24 -16.25 0.92
C LYS A 93 16.99 -15.43 0.59
N ILE A 94 16.56 -14.58 1.54
CA ILE A 94 15.46 -13.64 1.37
C ILE A 94 15.70 -12.62 0.23
N VAL A 95 16.93 -12.16 0.04
CA VAL A 95 17.31 -11.20 -1.01
C VAL A 95 17.53 -11.92 -2.33
N SER A 96 18.28 -13.03 -2.35
CA SER A 96 18.56 -13.77 -3.58
C SER A 96 17.28 -14.36 -4.19
N ALA A 97 16.38 -14.93 -3.38
CA ALA A 97 15.10 -15.43 -3.86
C ALA A 97 14.22 -14.33 -4.48
N TYR A 98 14.22 -13.12 -3.92
CA TYR A 98 13.51 -11.98 -4.50
C TYR A 98 14.13 -11.55 -5.84
N GLN A 99 15.45 -11.43 -5.89
CA GLN A 99 16.18 -11.05 -7.11
C GLN A 99 15.96 -12.05 -8.24
N GLU A 100 16.06 -13.35 -7.94
CA GLU A 100 15.91 -14.41 -8.95
C GLU A 100 14.47 -14.60 -9.39
N ARG A 101 13.54 -14.75 -8.44
CA ARG A 101 12.16 -15.14 -8.76
C ARG A 101 11.31 -13.95 -9.20
N VAL A 102 11.38 -12.83 -8.48
CA VAL A 102 10.51 -11.67 -8.73
C VAL A 102 11.13 -10.75 -9.78
N LEU A 103 12.33 -10.22 -9.52
CA LEU A 103 12.96 -9.27 -10.44
C LEU A 103 13.35 -9.91 -11.77
N ASN A 104 14.25 -10.90 -11.73
CA ASN A 104 14.77 -11.54 -12.94
C ASN A 104 13.74 -12.49 -13.58
N GLY A 105 12.97 -13.20 -12.76
CA GLY A 105 12.03 -14.23 -13.22
C GLY A 105 10.70 -13.68 -13.75
N LYS A 106 10.23 -12.51 -13.29
CA LYS A 106 8.92 -11.95 -13.71
C LYS A 106 9.00 -10.51 -14.22
N VAL A 107 9.61 -9.59 -13.46
CA VAL A 107 9.65 -8.16 -13.82
C VAL A 107 10.45 -7.94 -15.11
N LYS A 108 11.64 -8.53 -15.23
CA LYS A 108 12.49 -8.37 -16.42
C LYS A 108 11.82 -8.89 -17.71
N PRO A 109 11.26 -10.12 -17.76
CA PRO A 109 10.50 -10.59 -18.93
C PRO A 109 9.34 -9.67 -19.30
N PHE A 110 8.61 -9.15 -18.31
CA PHE A 110 7.51 -8.21 -18.54
C PHE A 110 7.99 -6.90 -19.20
N VAL A 111 9.10 -6.33 -18.72
CA VAL A 111 9.72 -5.13 -19.29
C VAL A 111 10.19 -5.38 -20.72
N GLU A 112 10.87 -6.50 -20.96
CA GLU A 112 11.39 -6.87 -22.27
C GLU A 112 10.25 -7.08 -23.27
N GLN A 113 9.20 -7.79 -22.89
CA GLN A 113 8.03 -8.03 -23.73
C GLN A 113 7.29 -6.73 -24.07
N THR A 114 7.14 -5.82 -23.09
CA THR A 114 6.54 -4.48 -23.30
C THR A 114 7.25 -3.71 -24.42
N LYS A 115 8.58 -3.70 -24.43
CA LYS A 115 9.40 -2.97 -25.42
C LYS A 115 9.20 -3.45 -26.87
N THR A 116 8.64 -4.64 -27.07
CA THR A 116 8.47 -5.22 -28.41
C THR A 116 7.23 -4.74 -29.17
N PHE A 117 6.26 -4.12 -28.49
CA PHE A 117 4.99 -3.73 -29.11
C PHE A 117 4.32 -2.49 -28.52
N ALA A 118 4.62 -2.14 -27.27
CA ALA A 118 3.93 -1.05 -26.59
C ALA A 118 4.33 0.33 -27.12
N ASN A 119 3.45 1.30 -26.94
CA ASN A 119 3.76 2.69 -27.25
C ASN A 119 4.72 3.31 -26.20
N PRO A 120 5.33 4.47 -26.50
CA PRO A 120 6.32 5.08 -25.61
C PRO A 120 5.83 5.31 -24.17
N SER A 121 4.58 5.73 -24.00
CA SER A 121 3.99 6.04 -22.69
C SER A 121 3.81 4.81 -21.80
N VAL A 122 3.42 3.66 -22.38
CA VAL A 122 3.36 2.40 -21.63
C VAL A 122 4.76 1.86 -21.34
N ILE A 123 5.71 2.00 -22.27
CA ILE A 123 7.11 1.64 -22.03
C ILE A 123 7.69 2.44 -20.85
N GLU A 124 7.41 3.75 -20.80
CA GLU A 124 7.81 4.62 -19.68
C GLU A 124 7.16 4.16 -18.37
N ALA A 125 5.84 3.95 -18.36
CA ALA A 125 5.13 3.50 -17.17
C ALA A 125 5.63 2.15 -16.64
N VAL A 126 5.92 1.19 -17.53
CA VAL A 126 6.51 -0.11 -17.15
C VAL A 126 7.93 0.05 -16.61
N SER A 127 8.71 0.99 -17.13
CA SER A 127 10.05 1.29 -16.58
C SER A 127 9.98 1.88 -15.17
N LEU A 128 8.93 2.64 -14.86
CA LEU A 128 8.67 3.12 -13.49
C LEU A 128 8.28 1.96 -12.56
N VAL A 129 7.45 1.03 -13.02
CA VAL A 129 7.14 -0.21 -12.27
C VAL A 129 8.40 -1.04 -12.03
N GLN A 130 9.29 -1.18 -13.02
CA GLN A 130 10.57 -1.86 -12.81
C GLN A 130 11.35 -1.21 -11.66
N LYS A 131 11.43 0.12 -11.65
CA LYS A 131 12.11 0.90 -10.61
C LYS A 131 11.47 0.72 -9.22
N GLU A 132 10.15 0.59 -9.12
CA GLU A 132 9.45 0.25 -7.86
C GLU A 132 9.95 -1.06 -7.28
N TYR A 133 9.99 -2.12 -8.10
CA TYR A 133 10.43 -3.44 -7.66
C TYR A 133 11.93 -3.48 -7.35
N GLU A 134 12.76 -2.73 -8.07
CA GLU A 134 14.18 -2.56 -7.76
C GLU A 134 14.36 -1.84 -6.41
N THR A 135 13.58 -0.79 -6.16
CA THR A 135 13.57 -0.06 -4.88
C THR A 135 13.20 -0.98 -3.72
N LEU A 136 12.17 -1.82 -3.90
CA LEU A 136 11.83 -2.85 -2.93
C LEU A 136 12.97 -3.86 -2.73
N GLY A 137 13.69 -4.24 -3.79
CA GLY A 137 14.86 -5.11 -3.70
C GLY A 137 15.99 -4.50 -2.86
N GLU A 138 16.29 -3.21 -3.03
CA GLU A 138 17.26 -2.49 -2.19
C GLU A 138 16.80 -2.41 -0.73
N PHE A 139 15.51 -2.18 -0.51
CA PHE A 139 14.94 -2.19 0.84
C PHE A 139 15.08 -3.56 1.51
N LEU A 140 14.83 -4.66 0.78
CA LEU A 140 14.96 -6.01 1.32
C LEU A 140 16.41 -6.37 1.71
N LYS A 141 17.41 -5.75 1.08
CA LYS A 141 18.82 -5.86 1.54
C LYS A 141 19.02 -5.23 2.92
N VAL A 142 18.37 -4.09 3.17
CA VAL A 142 18.38 -3.45 4.50
C VAL A 142 17.70 -4.36 5.51
N VAL A 143 16.51 -4.88 5.18
CA VAL A 143 15.72 -5.77 6.05
C VAL A 143 16.49 -7.05 6.41
N ALA A 144 17.23 -7.61 5.46
CA ALA A 144 18.04 -8.81 5.66
C ALA A 144 19.30 -8.55 6.51
N ALA A 145 19.85 -7.34 6.47
CA ALA A 145 21.09 -6.99 7.16
C ALA A 145 20.85 -6.36 8.54
N CYS A 146 19.72 -5.69 8.74
CA CYS A 146 19.47 -4.87 9.92
C CYS A 146 18.47 -5.48 10.89
N GLN A 147 18.61 -5.14 12.16
CA GLN A 147 17.49 -5.20 13.10
C GLN A 147 16.41 -4.18 12.70
N LYS A 148 15.18 -4.39 13.16
CA LYS A 148 14.09 -3.45 12.92
C LYS A 148 14.46 -2.07 13.51
N PRO A 149 14.58 -1.00 12.68
CA PRO A 149 14.88 0.32 13.17
C PRO A 149 13.75 0.88 14.03
N ASP A 150 14.03 1.96 14.76
CA ASP A 150 12.98 2.77 15.37
C ASP A 150 12.03 3.34 14.30
N GLN A 151 10.86 3.80 14.73
CA GLN A 151 9.79 4.24 13.82
C GLN A 151 10.24 5.37 12.88
N LYS A 152 11.02 6.34 13.38
CA LYS A 152 11.47 7.50 12.59
C LYS A 152 12.49 7.07 11.53
N SER A 153 13.43 6.21 11.90
CA SER A 153 14.42 5.65 10.97
C SER A 153 13.76 4.76 9.92
N LEU A 154 12.75 3.98 10.32
CA LEU A 154 11.98 3.15 9.40
C LEU A 154 11.21 4.00 8.36
N GLU A 155 10.58 5.09 8.78
CA GLU A 155 9.92 6.05 7.89
C GLU A 155 10.89 6.66 6.88
N ALA A 156 12.09 7.03 7.32
CA ALA A 156 13.12 7.59 6.43
C ALA A 156 13.56 6.58 5.35
N VAL A 157 13.69 5.31 5.70
CA VAL A 157 14.07 4.25 4.75
C VAL A 157 12.93 3.92 3.77
N LEU A 158 11.67 4.05 4.21
CA LEU A 158 10.49 3.79 3.39
C LEU A 158 10.06 4.97 2.50
N ALA A 159 10.60 6.18 2.74
CA ALA A 159 10.28 7.40 1.99
C ALA A 159 10.29 7.27 0.43
N PRO A 160 11.16 6.43 -0.18
CA PRO A 160 11.12 6.23 -1.64
C PRO A 160 9.83 5.54 -2.16
N PHE A 161 9.12 4.78 -1.33
CA PHE A 161 7.99 3.94 -1.78
C PHE A 161 6.80 4.77 -2.26
N PRO A 162 6.24 5.72 -1.47
CA PRO A 162 5.15 6.58 -1.96
C PRO A 162 5.54 7.34 -3.23
N THR A 163 6.79 7.82 -3.30
CA THR A 163 7.30 8.56 -4.47
C THR A 163 7.30 7.70 -5.73
N ALA A 164 7.68 6.43 -5.61
CA ALA A 164 7.69 5.49 -6.73
C ALA A 164 6.26 5.16 -7.20
N ILE A 165 5.36 4.85 -6.26
CA ILE A 165 3.92 4.58 -6.51
C ILE A 165 3.24 5.77 -7.21
N GLU A 166 3.50 6.98 -6.71
CA GLU A 166 2.98 8.21 -7.33
C GLU A 166 3.53 8.43 -8.73
N ALA A 167 4.77 8.02 -9.03
CA ALA A 167 5.35 8.21 -10.35
C ALA A 167 4.57 7.42 -11.42
N VAL A 168 4.21 6.16 -11.15
CA VAL A 168 3.38 5.37 -12.06
C VAL A 168 1.98 6.00 -12.24
N SER A 169 1.39 6.46 -11.13
CA SER A 169 0.10 7.15 -11.16
C SER A 169 0.13 8.43 -11.99
N ARG A 170 1.19 9.24 -11.85
CA ARG A 170 1.41 10.46 -12.64
C ARG A 170 1.62 10.15 -14.12
N ALA A 171 2.36 9.09 -14.46
CA ALA A 171 2.57 8.67 -15.85
C ALA A 171 1.25 8.30 -16.54
N LYS A 172 0.33 7.63 -15.83
CA LYS A 172 -1.03 7.38 -16.32
C LYS A 172 -1.78 8.69 -16.56
N GLU A 173 -1.81 9.61 -15.59
CA GLU A 173 -2.57 10.86 -15.71
C GLU A 173 -2.04 11.78 -16.82
N ALA A 174 -0.72 11.86 -16.97
CA ALA A 174 -0.07 12.62 -18.05
C ALA A 174 -0.48 12.10 -19.44
N ASN A 175 -0.68 10.78 -19.56
CA ASN A 175 -1.00 10.10 -20.81
C ASN A 175 -2.48 9.74 -20.95
N ARG A 176 -3.37 10.34 -20.15
CA ARG A 176 -4.82 10.09 -20.17
C ARG A 176 -5.52 10.31 -21.52
N ARG A 177 -4.85 10.97 -22.47
CA ARG A 177 -5.35 11.24 -23.83
C ARG A 177 -5.12 10.08 -24.80
N GLU A 178 -4.26 9.12 -24.45
CA GLU A 178 -3.96 7.94 -25.26
C GLU A 178 -5.06 6.87 -25.11
N ARG A 179 -6.17 7.05 -25.83
CA ARG A 179 -7.37 6.20 -25.70
C ARG A 179 -7.08 4.71 -25.88
N ASP A 180 -6.23 4.35 -26.84
CA ASP A 180 -5.92 2.95 -27.17
C ASP A 180 -5.01 2.27 -26.12
N TRP A 181 -4.31 3.06 -25.29
CA TRP A 181 -3.37 2.56 -24.28
C TRP A 181 -3.79 2.85 -22.85
N LEU A 182 -4.84 3.64 -22.65
CA LEU A 182 -5.34 4.04 -21.33
C LEU A 182 -5.67 2.84 -20.43
N SER A 183 -6.21 1.75 -20.99
CA SER A 183 -6.50 0.52 -20.25
C SER A 183 -5.21 -0.13 -19.68
N HIS A 184 -4.10 -0.06 -20.40
CA HIS A 184 -2.79 -0.56 -19.94
C HIS A 184 -2.22 0.33 -18.84
N LEU A 185 -2.24 1.65 -19.04
CA LEU A 185 -1.77 2.62 -18.06
C LEU A 185 -2.59 2.57 -16.77
N THR A 186 -3.90 2.36 -16.88
CA THR A 186 -4.77 2.18 -15.72
C THR A 186 -4.42 0.90 -14.97
N LEU A 187 -4.24 -0.22 -15.67
CA LEU A 187 -3.82 -1.48 -15.06
C LEU A 187 -2.50 -1.33 -14.28
N LEU A 188 -1.50 -0.65 -14.84
CA LEU A 188 -0.23 -0.39 -14.15
C LEU A 188 -0.41 0.47 -12.90
N GLY A 189 -1.22 1.53 -13.00
CA GLY A 189 -1.51 2.41 -11.86
C GLY A 189 -2.23 1.69 -10.71
N GLU A 190 -3.13 0.76 -11.04
CA GLU A 190 -3.87 -0.03 -10.05
C GLU A 190 -2.99 -1.08 -9.37
N GLY A 191 -1.94 -1.56 -10.03
CA GLY A 191 -0.98 -2.49 -9.43
C GLY A 191 0.25 -1.84 -8.80
N ALA A 192 0.52 -0.55 -9.06
CA ALA A 192 1.65 0.18 -8.50
C ALA A 192 1.76 0.09 -6.95
N PRO A 193 0.66 0.14 -6.18
CA PRO A 193 0.73 0.00 -4.72
C PRO A 193 1.28 -1.34 -4.20
N ALA A 194 1.53 -2.33 -5.06
CA ALA A 194 1.97 -3.68 -4.67
C ALA A 194 3.17 -3.69 -3.71
N ILE A 195 4.17 -2.85 -3.96
CA ILE A 195 5.37 -2.77 -3.10
C ILE A 195 5.06 -2.31 -1.67
N GLY A 196 3.91 -1.67 -1.45
CA GLY A 196 3.44 -1.23 -0.13
C GLY A 196 3.08 -2.36 0.83
N TRP A 197 3.15 -3.63 0.42
CA TRP A 197 2.92 -4.78 1.30
C TRP A 197 3.84 -4.76 2.54
N VAL A 198 5.03 -4.16 2.44
CA VAL A 198 6.06 -4.13 3.50
C VAL A 198 5.59 -3.45 4.80
N VAL A 199 4.57 -2.59 4.72
CA VAL A 199 3.95 -1.94 5.90
C VAL A 199 2.57 -2.50 6.24
N ASN A 200 2.08 -3.48 5.48
CA ASN A 200 0.74 -4.02 5.67
C ASN A 200 0.76 -5.21 6.65
N PRO A 201 -0.10 -5.22 7.69
CA PRO A 201 -0.15 -6.34 8.65
C PRO A 201 -0.71 -7.64 8.05
N LYS A 202 -1.39 -7.57 6.88
CA LYS A 202 -1.91 -8.71 6.13
C LYS A 202 -1.44 -8.67 4.68
N PRO A 203 -0.12 -8.81 4.41
CA PRO A 203 0.46 -8.51 3.09
C PRO A 203 -0.05 -9.43 1.98
N ILE A 204 -0.37 -10.69 2.29
CA ILE A 204 -0.95 -11.63 1.32
C ILE A 204 -2.37 -11.24 0.92
N GLN A 205 -3.20 -10.83 1.90
CA GLN A 205 -4.55 -10.38 1.63
C GLN A 205 -4.53 -9.08 0.82
N PHE A 206 -3.68 -8.13 1.23
CA PHE A 206 -3.45 -6.88 0.51
C PHE A 206 -3.11 -7.11 -0.98
N LEU A 207 -2.13 -7.97 -1.27
CA LEU A 207 -1.78 -8.29 -2.66
C LEU A 207 -2.87 -9.08 -3.38
N THR A 208 -3.73 -9.81 -2.67
CA THR A 208 -4.86 -10.52 -3.28
C THR A 208 -5.92 -9.52 -3.75
N ASP A 209 -6.26 -8.56 -2.90
CA ASP A 209 -7.23 -7.51 -3.24
C ASP A 209 -6.71 -6.61 -4.36
N LEU A 210 -5.41 -6.28 -4.34
CA LEU A 210 -4.77 -5.52 -5.40
C LEU A 210 -4.77 -6.28 -6.74
N ARG A 211 -4.45 -7.60 -6.71
CA ARG A 211 -4.51 -8.44 -7.90
C ARG A 211 -5.92 -8.50 -8.47
N ASP A 212 -6.96 -8.56 -7.63
CA ASP A 212 -8.35 -8.56 -8.10
C ASP A 212 -8.68 -7.26 -8.88
N SER A 213 -8.13 -6.10 -8.49
CA SER A 213 -8.21 -4.85 -9.29
C SER A 213 -7.43 -4.96 -10.60
N VAL A 214 -6.19 -5.44 -10.55
CA VAL A 214 -5.35 -5.63 -11.73
C VAL A 214 -5.99 -6.59 -12.74
N ASP A 215 -6.61 -7.68 -12.28
CA ASP A 215 -7.32 -8.63 -13.13
C ASP A 215 -8.57 -8.02 -13.75
N TYR A 216 -9.28 -7.13 -13.04
CA TYR A 216 -10.41 -6.39 -13.61
C TYR A 216 -10.00 -5.55 -14.81
N TYR A 217 -8.95 -4.72 -14.68
CA TYR A 217 -8.45 -3.91 -15.79
C TYR A 217 -7.71 -4.74 -16.85
N GLY A 218 -7.05 -5.83 -16.44
CA GLY A 218 -6.41 -6.79 -17.34
C GLY A 218 -7.42 -7.48 -18.25
N ASN A 219 -8.58 -7.82 -17.72
CA ASN A 219 -9.67 -8.38 -18.51
C ASN A 219 -10.24 -7.38 -19.53
N ARG A 220 -10.20 -6.06 -19.24
CA ARG A 220 -10.56 -5.04 -20.22
C ARG A 220 -9.58 -5.02 -21.39
N VAL A 221 -8.27 -5.00 -21.10
CA VAL A 221 -7.22 -5.09 -22.13
C VAL A 221 -7.39 -6.37 -22.95
N LYS A 222 -7.49 -7.54 -22.29
CA LYS A 222 -7.70 -8.82 -22.96
C LYS A 222 -8.94 -8.81 -23.86
N LYS A 223 -10.06 -8.26 -23.39
CA LYS A 223 -11.30 -8.17 -24.18
C LYS A 223 -11.15 -7.27 -25.41
N GLU A 224 -10.40 -6.19 -25.29
CA GLU A 224 -10.20 -5.22 -26.38
C GLU A 224 -9.25 -5.76 -27.46
N PHE A 225 -8.26 -6.56 -27.07
CA PHE A 225 -7.17 -7.00 -27.96
C PHE A 225 -7.20 -8.49 -28.31
N LYS A 226 -8.12 -9.30 -27.75
CA LYS A 226 -8.20 -10.76 -28.01
C LYS A 226 -8.29 -11.18 -29.48
N GLU A 227 -8.85 -10.32 -30.33
CA GLU A 227 -9.03 -10.58 -31.77
C GLU A 227 -8.12 -9.66 -32.61
N LYS A 228 -7.27 -8.86 -31.98
CA LYS A 228 -6.39 -7.87 -32.64
C LYS A 228 -4.94 -8.30 -32.57
N ASP A 229 -4.40 -8.45 -31.36
CA ASP A 229 -2.99 -8.79 -31.15
C ASP A 229 -2.82 -9.58 -29.83
N PRO A 230 -2.35 -10.84 -29.89
CA PRO A 230 -2.16 -11.68 -28.70
C PRO A 230 -1.08 -11.16 -27.74
N LYS A 231 -0.16 -10.28 -28.17
CA LYS A 231 0.91 -9.74 -27.30
C LYS A 231 0.35 -8.99 -26.10
N HIS A 232 -0.80 -8.31 -26.25
CA HIS A 232 -1.47 -7.63 -25.16
C HIS A 232 -2.01 -8.60 -24.10
N ILE A 233 -2.46 -9.79 -24.52
CA ILE A 233 -2.97 -10.82 -23.61
C ILE A 233 -1.82 -11.40 -22.79
N GLU A 234 -0.72 -11.73 -23.47
CA GLU A 234 0.50 -12.20 -22.84
C GLU A 234 1.07 -11.15 -21.87
N TRP A 235 1.05 -9.87 -22.27
CA TRP A 235 1.50 -8.75 -21.44
C TRP A 235 0.73 -8.66 -20.11
N VAL A 236 -0.59 -8.77 -20.16
CA VAL A 236 -1.42 -8.81 -18.95
C VAL A 236 -1.07 -10.02 -18.09
N ASN A 237 -0.88 -11.20 -18.70
CA ASN A 237 -0.52 -12.41 -17.95
C ASN A 237 0.84 -12.29 -17.27
N LEU A 238 1.83 -11.68 -17.93
CA LEU A 238 3.15 -11.41 -17.36
C LEU A 238 3.06 -10.47 -16.17
N TYR A 239 2.26 -9.40 -16.26
CA TYR A 239 2.06 -8.49 -15.12
C TYR A 239 1.37 -9.18 -13.93
N THR A 240 0.29 -9.92 -14.16
CA THR A 240 -0.37 -10.73 -13.11
C THR A 240 0.60 -11.73 -12.49
N ALA A 241 1.50 -12.33 -13.28
CA ALA A 241 2.50 -13.27 -12.79
C ALA A 241 3.53 -12.64 -11.84
N ILE A 242 3.84 -11.34 -11.98
CA ILE A 242 4.69 -10.61 -11.01
C ILE A 242 4.00 -10.61 -9.64
N LEU A 243 2.72 -10.26 -9.57
CA LEU A 243 1.96 -10.18 -8.32
C LEU A 243 1.81 -11.55 -7.65
N LEU A 244 1.58 -12.60 -8.45
CA LEU A 244 1.49 -13.98 -7.94
C LEU A 244 2.83 -14.46 -7.37
N GLU A 245 3.94 -14.19 -8.07
CA GLU A 245 5.27 -14.57 -7.58
C GLU A 245 5.65 -13.77 -6.33
N GLN A 246 5.29 -12.49 -6.26
CA GLN A 246 5.49 -11.69 -5.06
C GLN A 246 4.68 -12.22 -3.87
N GLN A 247 3.42 -12.62 -4.08
CA GLN A 247 2.65 -13.31 -3.04
C GLN A 247 3.32 -14.61 -2.59
N ALA A 248 3.84 -15.42 -3.52
CA ALA A 248 4.53 -16.66 -3.20
C ALA A 248 5.81 -16.39 -2.39
N TYR A 249 6.58 -15.36 -2.77
CA TYR A 249 7.74 -14.90 -2.03
C TYR A 249 7.37 -14.46 -0.60
N ILE A 250 6.33 -13.64 -0.43
CA ILE A 250 5.90 -13.20 0.90
C ILE A 250 5.41 -14.37 1.74
N LYS A 251 4.68 -15.34 1.17
CA LYS A 251 4.24 -16.53 1.92
C LYS A 251 5.42 -17.33 2.46
N GLU A 252 6.52 -17.40 1.71
CA GLU A 252 7.70 -18.18 2.11
C GLU A 252 8.57 -17.43 3.13
N PHE A 253 8.83 -16.14 2.93
CA PHE A 253 9.80 -15.38 3.72
C PHE A 253 9.20 -14.39 4.72
N HIS A 254 7.93 -14.01 4.54
CA HIS A 254 7.23 -12.96 5.27
C HIS A 254 5.75 -13.31 5.59
N PRO A 255 5.44 -14.53 6.08
CA PRO A 255 4.07 -15.04 6.15
C PRO A 255 3.14 -14.21 7.07
N ALA A 256 3.70 -13.52 8.06
CA ALA A 256 2.97 -12.71 9.03
C ALA A 256 3.29 -11.20 8.93
N GLY A 257 3.81 -10.75 7.78
CA GLY A 257 4.34 -9.40 7.61
C GLY A 257 5.86 -9.38 7.41
N LEU A 258 6.40 -8.18 7.22
CA LEU A 258 7.83 -7.98 7.02
C LEU A 258 8.63 -8.50 8.23
N VAL A 259 9.60 -9.37 7.97
CA VAL A 259 10.44 -10.01 8.99
C VAL A 259 11.84 -9.44 8.87
N TRP A 260 12.29 -8.78 9.94
CA TRP A 260 13.64 -8.20 10.05
C TRP A 260 14.64 -9.22 10.59
N ASN A 261 15.92 -9.02 10.31
CA ASN A 261 16.98 -9.85 10.89
C ASN A 261 17.19 -9.46 12.36
N SER A 262 16.69 -10.30 13.29
CA SER A 262 16.84 -10.07 14.74
C SER A 262 18.29 -10.07 15.23
N LYS A 263 19.22 -10.62 14.44
CA LYS A 263 20.67 -10.63 14.71
C LYS A 263 21.43 -9.66 13.80
N GLY A 264 20.70 -8.79 13.08
CA GLY A 264 21.28 -7.82 12.17
C GLY A 264 22.05 -6.72 12.89
N VAL A 265 22.72 -5.88 12.10
CA VAL A 265 23.34 -4.64 12.59
C VAL A 265 22.28 -3.55 12.77
N THR A 266 22.64 -2.44 13.41
CA THR A 266 21.79 -1.24 13.43
C THR A 266 21.78 -0.58 12.04
N LEU A 267 20.75 0.22 11.76
CA LEU A 267 20.64 0.92 10.48
C LEU A 267 21.82 1.87 10.26
N GLU A 268 22.28 2.55 11.32
CA GLU A 268 23.42 3.45 11.30
C GLU A 268 24.71 2.71 10.94
N GLN A 269 24.92 1.52 11.50
CA GLN A 269 26.06 0.64 11.17
C GLN A 269 25.99 0.14 9.72
N TYR A 270 24.79 -0.18 9.23
CA TYR A 270 24.59 -0.59 7.85
C TYR A 270 24.91 0.54 6.86
N GLN A 271 24.48 1.77 7.17
CA GLN A 271 24.71 2.95 6.32
C GLN A 271 26.16 3.46 6.37
N SER A 272 26.84 3.28 7.51
CA SER A 272 28.25 3.64 7.69
C SER A 272 29.23 2.58 7.20
N SER A 273 28.76 1.35 6.94
CA SER A 273 29.57 0.30 6.35
C SER A 273 29.95 0.68 4.90
N PRO A 274 31.23 0.56 4.51
CA PRO A 274 31.62 0.76 3.12
C PRO A 274 30.87 -0.28 2.28
N LYS A 275 29.90 0.18 1.46
CA LYS A 275 29.26 -0.67 0.45
C LYS A 275 30.38 -1.26 -0.38
N ALA A 276 30.56 -2.58 -0.30
CA ALA A 276 31.60 -3.28 -1.04
C ALA A 276 31.52 -2.87 -2.52
N ALA A 277 32.50 -2.11 -2.98
CA ALA A 277 32.70 -1.89 -4.40
C ALA A 277 32.90 -3.27 -5.02
N THR A 278 32.07 -3.60 -6.02
CA THR A 278 32.27 -4.75 -6.89
C THR A 278 33.73 -4.79 -7.34
N GLY A 279 34.38 -5.94 -7.15
CA GLY A 279 35.83 -6.13 -7.16
C GLY A 279 36.60 -5.32 -8.21
N GLY A 280 37.42 -4.39 -7.70
CA GLY A 280 38.54 -3.83 -8.45
C GLY A 280 39.71 -4.80 -8.42
N ALA A 281 40.24 -5.14 -9.60
CA ALA A 281 41.53 -5.80 -9.76
C ALA A 281 42.64 -5.05 -8.99
N PRO A 282 43.71 -5.73 -8.53
CA PRO A 282 44.78 -5.07 -7.78
C PRO A 282 45.45 -3.98 -8.65
N PRO A 283 45.94 -2.90 -8.03
CA PRO A 283 46.45 -1.74 -8.76
C PRO A 283 47.68 -2.15 -9.59
N PRO A 284 47.81 -1.65 -10.84
CA PRO A 284 49.01 -1.86 -11.64
C PRO A 284 50.20 -1.11 -10.99
N PRO A 285 51.43 -1.65 -11.12
CA PRO A 285 52.63 -1.01 -10.59
C PRO A 285 52.88 0.36 -11.28
N PRO A 286 53.53 1.30 -10.59
CA PRO A 286 53.69 2.67 -11.06
C PRO A 286 54.56 2.74 -12.33
N PRO A 287 54.17 3.52 -13.35
CA PRO A 287 54.99 3.71 -14.55
C PRO A 287 56.15 4.70 -14.32
N PRO A 288 57.28 4.55 -15.05
CA PRO A 288 58.43 5.45 -15.00
C PRO A 288 58.13 6.85 -15.60
N PRO A 289 58.94 7.88 -15.26
CA PRO A 289 58.63 9.28 -15.56
C PRO A 289 58.71 9.65 -17.06
N PRO A 290 58.01 10.72 -17.49
CA PRO A 290 57.67 10.94 -18.90
C PRO A 290 58.80 11.61 -19.70
N ALA A 291 58.92 11.22 -20.97
CA ALA A 291 59.65 11.96 -22.00
C ALA A 291 58.70 12.46 -23.09
N ALA A 292 59.14 13.53 -23.76
CA ALA A 292 58.40 14.54 -24.51
C ALA A 292 57.51 14.07 -25.70
N VAL A 293 56.45 14.86 -25.93
CA VAL A 293 55.63 14.95 -27.15
C VAL A 293 56.45 15.38 -28.37
N PRO A 294 56.17 14.89 -29.60
CA PRO A 294 55.33 15.64 -30.56
C PRO A 294 54.54 14.71 -31.57
N PRO A 295 53.96 15.19 -32.71
CA PRO A 295 52.58 15.67 -32.85
C PRO A 295 51.79 14.87 -33.95
N PRO A 296 50.62 15.30 -34.49
CA PRO A 296 49.43 14.45 -34.64
C PRO A 296 49.20 13.88 -36.07
N SER A 297 48.40 12.81 -36.17
CA SER A 297 47.80 12.40 -37.45
C SER A 297 46.40 11.75 -37.31
N ALA A 298 45.47 12.34 -38.07
CA ALA A 298 44.29 11.81 -38.78
C ALA A 298 43.34 10.78 -38.13
N ALA A 299 42.14 11.31 -37.82
CA ALA A 299 40.81 10.84 -38.23
C ALA A 299 40.34 9.39 -37.99
N ALA A 300 39.37 9.24 -37.08
CA ALA A 300 38.07 8.61 -37.33
C ALA A 300 37.05 9.03 -36.23
N PRO A 301 35.83 9.51 -36.54
CA PRO A 301 34.82 9.73 -35.49
C PRO A 301 34.18 8.40 -35.10
N ALA A 302 34.42 7.97 -33.87
CA ALA A 302 33.62 6.96 -33.19
C ALA A 302 32.29 7.62 -32.72
N GLY A 303 31.18 7.05 -33.15
CA GLY A 303 29.85 7.38 -32.64
C GLY A 303 29.66 6.94 -31.19
N GLY A 304 28.91 7.73 -30.43
CA GLY A 304 28.56 7.43 -29.04
C GLY A 304 27.88 8.60 -28.35
N ALA A 305 27.20 8.31 -27.24
CA ALA A 305 26.15 9.08 -26.53
C ALA A 305 26.42 10.55 -26.13
N ALA A 306 27.54 11.14 -26.55
CA ALA A 306 27.79 12.58 -26.46
C ALA A 306 27.22 13.36 -27.67
N ALA A 307 26.90 12.70 -28.79
CA ALA A 307 26.29 13.34 -29.96
C ALA A 307 24.81 13.75 -29.75
N VAL A 308 24.11 13.08 -28.83
CA VAL A 308 22.69 13.34 -28.54
C VAL A 308 22.47 14.55 -27.63
N PHE A 309 23.45 14.94 -26.80
CA PHE A 309 23.36 16.14 -25.97
C PHE A 309 23.82 17.42 -26.68
N ALA A 310 24.62 17.33 -27.74
CA ALA A 310 24.92 18.46 -28.62
C ALA A 310 23.80 18.74 -29.65
N GLN A 311 22.93 17.76 -29.93
CA GLN A 311 21.78 17.92 -30.83
C GLN A 311 20.61 18.69 -30.18
N LEU A 312 20.60 18.83 -28.86
CA LEU A 312 19.54 19.54 -28.12
C LEU A 312 19.71 21.07 -28.06
N ASN A 313 20.87 21.62 -28.46
CA ASN A 313 21.14 23.06 -28.44
C ASN A 313 21.16 23.74 -29.83
N ARG A 314 20.48 23.16 -30.83
CA ARG A 314 20.22 23.84 -32.12
C ARG A 314 18.86 24.53 -32.11
N GLY A 315 18.80 25.73 -31.55
CA GLY A 315 17.71 26.68 -31.82
C GLY A 315 17.61 27.04 -33.31
N GLU A 316 16.46 27.59 -33.71
CA GLU A 316 16.00 28.12 -35.03
C GLU A 316 16.29 27.33 -36.34
N GLU A 317 17.27 26.42 -36.40
CA GLU A 317 17.62 25.62 -37.58
C GLU A 317 16.78 24.32 -37.73
N VAL A 318 15.95 23.96 -36.75
CA VAL A 318 15.07 22.78 -36.78
C VAL A 318 14.00 22.84 -37.89
N THR A 319 13.75 24.01 -38.47
CA THR A 319 12.74 24.18 -39.54
C THR A 319 13.25 23.85 -40.95
N LYS A 320 14.56 23.64 -41.15
CA LYS A 320 15.14 23.30 -42.46
C LYS A 320 14.98 21.83 -42.86
N GLY A 321 14.61 20.94 -41.92
CA GLY A 321 14.49 19.49 -42.13
C GLY A 321 13.07 18.95 -42.34
N LEU A 322 12.04 19.79 -42.27
CA LEU A 322 10.66 19.35 -42.54
C LEU A 322 10.40 19.31 -44.05
N ARG A 323 9.90 18.18 -44.54
CA ARG A 323 9.40 18.03 -45.91
C ARG A 323 8.34 19.12 -46.17
N LYS A 324 8.58 20.00 -47.14
CA LYS A 324 7.55 20.93 -47.62
C LYS A 324 6.41 20.12 -48.22
N VAL A 325 5.24 20.24 -47.63
CA VAL A 325 4.00 19.60 -48.09
C VAL A 325 3.68 20.11 -49.49
N ASP A 326 3.50 19.20 -50.43
CA ASP A 326 3.20 19.54 -51.82
C ASP A 326 1.76 20.09 -51.93
N LYS A 327 1.53 20.97 -52.90
CA LYS A 327 0.29 21.77 -52.99
C LYS A 327 -0.95 20.90 -53.24
N SER A 328 -0.75 19.65 -53.64
CA SER A 328 -1.76 18.60 -53.83
C SER A 328 -2.25 17.95 -52.54
N GLU A 329 -1.54 18.09 -51.42
CA GLU A 329 -1.86 17.47 -50.11
C GLU A 329 -2.59 18.42 -49.14
N MET A 330 -2.84 19.67 -49.56
CA MET A 330 -3.59 20.64 -48.76
C MET A 330 -5.10 20.54 -49.05
N THR A 331 -5.87 20.04 -48.07
CA THR A 331 -7.33 19.83 -48.17
C THR A 331 -8.15 21.11 -48.42
N HIS A 332 -7.57 22.30 -48.29
CA HIS A 332 -8.23 23.57 -48.61
C HIS A 332 -7.99 24.06 -50.06
N LYS A 333 -7.10 23.41 -50.84
CA LYS A 333 -6.80 23.78 -52.24
C LYS A 333 -7.20 22.71 -53.25
N ASN A 334 -7.58 21.50 -52.80
CA ASN A 334 -8.02 20.41 -53.67
C ASN A 334 -9.39 19.87 -53.23
N PRO A 335 -10.50 20.42 -53.78
CA PRO A 335 -11.87 20.03 -53.42
C PRO A 335 -12.21 18.54 -53.65
N ALA A 336 -11.48 17.84 -54.52
CA ALA A 336 -11.73 16.44 -54.86
C ALA A 336 -11.48 15.45 -53.70
N LEU A 337 -10.65 15.82 -52.72
CA LEU A 337 -10.34 14.98 -51.56
C LEU A 337 -11.46 14.92 -50.49
N ARG A 338 -12.56 15.69 -50.67
CA ARG A 338 -13.75 15.64 -49.80
C ARG A 338 -14.91 14.82 -50.38
N ALA A 339 -14.76 14.26 -51.58
CA ALA A 339 -15.88 13.72 -52.35
C ALA A 339 -16.23 12.24 -52.06
N SER A 340 -15.51 11.55 -51.19
CA SER A 340 -15.80 10.14 -50.85
C SER A 340 -16.46 10.00 -49.49
N SER A 341 -17.77 10.24 -49.43
CA SER A 341 -18.76 9.39 -48.79
C SER A 341 -20.03 10.20 -48.51
N VAL A 342 -20.87 10.36 -49.54
CA VAL A 342 -22.24 10.82 -49.42
C VAL A 342 -23.12 9.57 -49.47
N VAL A 343 -23.86 9.29 -48.39
CA VAL A 343 -24.93 8.29 -48.38
C VAL A 343 -26.24 8.98 -48.73
N PRO A 344 -27.03 8.50 -49.71
CA PRO A 344 -28.28 9.15 -50.11
C PRO A 344 -29.40 8.92 -49.09
N ALA A 345 -30.19 9.97 -48.83
CA ALA A 345 -31.40 9.94 -48.02
C ALA A 345 -32.59 9.36 -48.80
N SER A 346 -33.37 8.49 -48.16
CA SER A 346 -34.66 7.99 -48.67
C SER A 346 -35.65 7.77 -47.53
N VAL A 347 -36.71 8.59 -47.57
CA VAL A 347 -38.14 8.39 -47.27
C VAL A 347 -38.59 7.62 -46.00
N SER A 348 -39.57 8.22 -45.33
CA SER A 348 -40.18 7.93 -44.04
C SER A 348 -41.19 6.76 -43.95
N THR A 349 -41.05 5.98 -42.86
CA THR A 349 -42.01 5.16 -42.05
C THR A 349 -42.63 3.86 -42.62
N PRO A 350 -43.01 2.83 -41.80
CA PRO A 350 -43.12 2.78 -40.32
C PRO A 350 -42.43 1.60 -39.58
N VAL A 351 -42.16 1.84 -38.28
CA VAL A 351 -42.01 0.92 -37.12
C VAL A 351 -41.76 -0.58 -37.39
N VAL A 352 -40.52 -1.05 -37.17
CA VAL A 352 -40.23 -2.45 -36.74
C VAL A 352 -39.01 -2.52 -35.81
N ALA A 353 -39.27 -3.04 -34.60
CA ALA A 353 -38.39 -3.73 -33.65
C ALA A 353 -37.04 -3.11 -33.22
N LYS A 354 -37.04 -2.52 -32.01
CA LYS A 354 -35.84 -2.36 -31.18
C LYS A 354 -35.20 -3.74 -30.93
N LYS A 355 -33.96 -3.97 -31.38
CA LYS A 355 -33.14 -5.10 -30.91
C LYS A 355 -32.74 -4.85 -29.44
N PRO A 356 -32.77 -5.87 -28.56
CA PRO A 356 -32.57 -5.68 -27.13
C PRO A 356 -31.10 -5.33 -26.82
N LEU A 357 -30.89 -4.43 -25.87
CA LEU A 357 -29.59 -4.27 -25.21
C LEU A 357 -29.16 -5.63 -24.66
N LYS A 358 -27.96 -6.10 -25.01
CA LYS A 358 -27.39 -7.30 -24.38
C LYS A 358 -27.20 -7.02 -22.89
N PRO A 359 -27.76 -7.83 -21.98
CA PRO A 359 -27.61 -7.62 -20.54
C PRO A 359 -26.14 -7.69 -20.16
N SER A 360 -25.69 -6.75 -19.34
CA SER A 360 -24.48 -6.95 -18.53
C SER A 360 -24.65 -8.25 -17.75
N LYS A 361 -23.61 -9.10 -17.78
CA LYS A 361 -23.62 -10.38 -17.06
C LYS A 361 -23.95 -10.08 -15.58
N PRO A 362 -24.97 -10.72 -14.97
CA PRO A 362 -25.33 -10.43 -13.59
C PRO A 362 -24.16 -10.71 -12.65
N SER A 363 -24.06 -9.94 -11.56
CA SER A 363 -23.13 -10.14 -10.44
C SER A 363 -23.17 -11.56 -9.84
N ALA A 364 -24.17 -12.37 -10.20
CA ALA A 364 -24.35 -13.77 -9.82
C ALA A 364 -23.29 -14.76 -10.38
N LEU A 365 -22.38 -14.32 -11.26
CA LEU A 365 -21.33 -15.17 -11.86
C LEU A 365 -19.90 -14.85 -11.40
N ALA A 366 -19.71 -13.94 -10.44
CA ALA A 366 -18.48 -13.87 -9.66
C ALA A 366 -18.57 -14.96 -8.58
N GLY A 367 -17.59 -15.86 -8.49
CA GLY A 367 -17.61 -16.95 -7.50
C GLY A 367 -17.90 -16.40 -6.09
N LYS A 368 -18.88 -16.99 -5.40
CA LYS A 368 -19.27 -16.57 -4.05
C LYS A 368 -18.10 -16.83 -3.10
N LYS A 369 -17.50 -15.77 -2.55
CA LYS A 369 -16.60 -15.89 -1.38
C LYS A 369 -17.46 -16.44 -0.22
N PRO A 370 -16.90 -17.30 0.65
CA PRO A 370 -17.69 -17.93 1.71
C PRO A 370 -18.24 -16.86 2.66
N ALA A 371 -19.52 -17.00 3.02
CA ALA A 371 -20.14 -16.15 4.03
C ALA A 371 -19.37 -16.27 5.35
N LYS A 372 -19.11 -15.13 5.98
CA LYS A 372 -18.39 -15.04 7.25
C LYS A 372 -19.24 -14.28 8.24
N PHE A 373 -19.42 -14.85 9.42
CA PHE A 373 -19.96 -14.16 10.58
C PHE A 373 -19.20 -14.62 11.82
N VAL A 374 -18.29 -13.79 12.32
CA VAL A 374 -17.42 -14.13 13.46
C VAL A 374 -16.96 -12.89 14.18
N LEU A 375 -16.77 -13.00 15.50
CA LEU A 375 -16.07 -12.01 16.30
C LEU A 375 -14.56 -12.31 16.27
N GLU A 376 -13.78 -11.43 15.64
CA GLU A 376 -12.31 -11.49 15.63
C GLU A 376 -11.75 -10.37 16.50
N GLY A 377 -11.25 -10.73 17.69
CA GLY A 377 -10.85 -9.75 18.71
C GLY A 377 -12.06 -8.91 19.12
N ASN A 378 -11.99 -7.59 18.93
CA ASN A 378 -13.09 -6.67 19.23
C ASN A 378 -13.89 -6.26 17.97
N LYS A 379 -13.84 -7.06 16.89
CA LYS A 379 -14.51 -6.71 15.64
C LYS A 379 -15.42 -7.84 15.17
N TRP A 380 -16.71 -7.54 15.07
CA TRP A 380 -17.65 -8.40 14.36
C TRP A 380 -17.42 -8.27 12.86
N LEU A 381 -17.11 -9.38 12.20
CA LEU A 381 -16.93 -9.46 10.76
C LEU A 381 -18.13 -10.15 10.15
N ILE A 382 -18.90 -9.41 9.35
CA ILE A 382 -20.06 -9.87 8.60
C ILE A 382 -19.72 -9.71 7.12
N GLU A 383 -19.32 -10.79 6.45
CA GLU A 383 -18.78 -10.72 5.09
C GLU A 383 -19.52 -11.64 4.13
N PHE A 384 -19.73 -11.16 2.90
CA PHE A 384 -20.26 -11.93 1.75
C PHE A 384 -21.62 -12.60 1.98
N GLN A 385 -22.44 -12.00 2.83
CA GLN A 385 -23.79 -12.46 3.13
C GLN A 385 -24.72 -12.10 1.97
N GLU A 386 -25.68 -12.97 1.64
CA GLU A 386 -26.61 -12.75 0.53
C GLU A 386 -28.06 -13.05 0.95
N ALA A 387 -28.93 -12.04 0.87
CA ALA A 387 -30.37 -12.15 1.16
C ALA A 387 -30.72 -12.73 2.54
N GLU A 388 -29.87 -12.50 3.54
CA GLU A 388 -30.01 -13.02 4.90
C GLU A 388 -30.26 -11.88 5.91
N THR A 389 -30.96 -12.21 6.99
CA THR A 389 -31.10 -11.34 8.16
C THR A 389 -30.18 -11.84 9.26
N ILE A 390 -29.21 -11.02 9.67
CA ILE A 390 -28.18 -11.35 10.64
C ILE A 390 -28.40 -10.50 11.88
N THR A 391 -28.45 -11.15 13.03
CA THR A 391 -28.54 -10.44 14.32
C THR A 391 -27.22 -10.59 15.04
N VAL A 392 -26.63 -9.45 15.43
CA VAL A 392 -25.49 -9.38 16.34
C VAL A 392 -26.04 -9.14 17.74
N GLU A 393 -26.05 -10.19 18.54
CA GLU A 393 -26.47 -10.15 19.95
C GLU A 393 -25.24 -9.97 20.86
N ASP A 394 -25.48 -9.58 22.12
CA ASP A 394 -24.46 -9.45 23.17
C ASP A 394 -23.23 -8.62 22.77
N VAL A 395 -23.46 -7.49 22.09
CA VAL A 395 -22.37 -6.58 21.69
C VAL A 395 -21.81 -5.79 22.86
N GLU A 396 -20.52 -5.52 22.83
CA GLU A 396 -19.86 -4.64 23.80
C GLU A 396 -19.58 -3.25 23.22
N ILE A 397 -19.57 -2.23 24.08
CA ILE A 397 -19.33 -0.84 23.71
C ILE A 397 -17.95 -0.59 23.07
N SER A 398 -16.98 -1.47 23.34
CA SER A 398 -15.63 -1.46 22.79
C SER A 398 -15.56 -2.07 21.38
N GLN A 399 -16.57 -2.84 20.98
CA GLN A 399 -16.56 -3.61 19.74
C GLN A 399 -16.98 -2.77 18.54
N SER A 400 -16.51 -3.13 17.35
CA SER A 400 -16.96 -2.54 16.08
C SER A 400 -17.59 -3.59 15.18
N VAL A 401 -18.59 -3.21 14.40
CA VAL A 401 -19.24 -4.10 13.44
C VAL A 401 -18.80 -3.72 12.03
N ASN A 402 -18.14 -4.65 11.33
CA ASN A 402 -17.68 -4.48 9.96
C ASN A 402 -18.52 -5.36 9.03
N ILE A 403 -19.25 -4.73 8.12
CA ILE A 403 -20.12 -5.34 7.13
C ILE A 403 -19.48 -5.17 5.77
N PHE A 404 -19.04 -6.26 5.15
CA PHE A 404 -18.27 -6.21 3.89
C PHE A 404 -18.88 -7.10 2.80
N GLY A 405 -19.03 -6.57 1.59
CA GLY A 405 -19.42 -7.40 0.44
C GLY A 405 -20.81 -8.04 0.53
N CYS A 406 -21.68 -7.55 1.41
CA CYS A 406 -23.01 -8.11 1.63
C CYS A 406 -23.99 -7.64 0.55
N LYS A 407 -24.98 -8.47 0.22
CA LYS A 407 -25.96 -8.20 -0.85
C LYS A 407 -27.37 -8.54 -0.41
N GLY A 408 -28.24 -7.54 -0.30
CA GLY A 408 -29.63 -7.77 0.14
C GLY A 408 -29.74 -8.23 1.59
N THR A 409 -28.71 -7.97 2.41
CA THR A 409 -28.61 -8.44 3.79
C THR A 409 -29.18 -7.39 4.75
N THR A 410 -29.90 -7.85 5.78
CA THR A 410 -30.32 -6.99 6.89
C THR A 410 -29.50 -7.32 8.13
N VAL A 411 -28.81 -6.36 8.72
CA VAL A 411 -27.99 -6.55 9.93
C VAL A 411 -28.65 -5.82 11.10
N LEU A 412 -29.01 -6.56 12.14
CA LEU A 412 -29.60 -6.04 13.37
C LEU A 412 -28.53 -6.07 14.46
N ILE A 413 -28.09 -4.89 14.89
CA ILE A 413 -27.09 -4.73 15.95
C ILE A 413 -27.84 -4.36 17.23
N LYS A 414 -28.01 -5.33 18.11
CA LYS A 414 -28.70 -5.13 19.39
C LYS A 414 -27.73 -4.57 20.42
N GLY A 415 -27.92 -3.33 20.82
CA GLY A 415 -27.13 -2.67 21.85
C GLY A 415 -26.21 -1.57 21.30
N LYS A 416 -25.22 -1.17 22.11
CA LYS A 416 -24.33 -0.06 21.80
C LYS A 416 -22.94 -0.57 21.46
N VAL A 417 -22.44 -0.19 20.29
CA VAL A 417 -21.10 -0.54 19.80
C VAL A 417 -20.24 0.70 19.64
N ASN A 418 -18.93 0.53 19.48
CA ASN A 418 -18.04 1.65 19.22
C ASN A 418 -18.33 2.28 17.86
N ALA A 419 -18.39 1.45 16.80
CA ALA A 419 -18.55 1.91 15.41
C ALA A 419 -19.22 0.84 14.54
N VAL A 420 -19.82 1.28 13.43
CA VAL A 420 -20.35 0.41 12.38
C VAL A 420 -19.78 0.83 11.02
N ASN A 421 -19.17 -0.10 10.30
CA ASN A 421 -18.57 0.14 8.99
C ASN A 421 -19.26 -0.73 7.93
N ILE A 422 -19.85 -0.10 6.92
CA ILE A 422 -20.49 -0.77 5.78
C ILE A 422 -19.63 -0.50 4.54
N ILE A 423 -19.03 -1.55 3.99
CA ILE A 423 -18.04 -1.41 2.92
C ILE A 423 -18.40 -2.35 1.76
N ASN A 424 -18.41 -1.84 0.54
CA ASN A 424 -18.62 -2.62 -0.69
C ASN A 424 -19.89 -3.51 -0.64
N SER A 425 -20.94 -3.03 0.02
CA SER A 425 -22.18 -3.78 0.22
C SER A 425 -23.33 -3.16 -0.57
N SER A 426 -24.26 -3.96 -1.07
CA SER A 426 -25.36 -3.47 -1.92
C SER A 426 -26.70 -3.91 -1.36
N LYS A 427 -27.70 -3.04 -1.40
CA LYS A 427 -29.03 -3.27 -0.81
C LYS A 427 -28.94 -3.77 0.64
N THR A 428 -28.01 -3.21 1.41
CA THR A 428 -27.75 -3.65 2.78
C THR A 428 -28.45 -2.73 3.75
N SER A 429 -29.26 -3.30 4.64
CA SER A 429 -30.03 -2.57 5.65
C SER A 429 -29.40 -2.81 7.01
N VAL A 430 -29.11 -1.75 7.76
CA VAL A 430 -28.55 -1.86 9.10
C VAL A 430 -29.47 -1.18 10.10
N LEU A 431 -29.90 -1.93 11.11
CA LEU A 431 -30.60 -1.42 12.28
C LEU A 431 -29.63 -1.47 13.45
N VAL A 432 -29.28 -0.31 14.00
CA VAL A 432 -28.38 -0.21 15.16
C VAL A 432 -29.05 0.59 16.26
N HIS A 433 -28.87 0.17 17.52
CA HIS A 433 -29.36 0.98 18.62
C HIS A 433 -28.50 2.21 18.84
N SER A 434 -27.21 2.08 19.14
CA SER A 434 -26.34 3.24 19.31
C SER A 434 -24.90 2.96 18.89
N VAL A 435 -24.20 4.01 18.48
CA VAL A 435 -22.75 3.99 18.32
C VAL A 435 -22.08 5.00 19.25
N VAL A 436 -20.85 4.74 19.65
CA VAL A 436 -20.05 5.67 20.45
C VAL A 436 -19.37 6.71 19.57
N SER A 437 -18.82 6.28 18.44
CA SER A 437 -17.99 7.10 17.56
C SER A 437 -18.74 7.46 16.27
N SER A 438 -18.79 6.56 15.31
CA SER A 438 -19.35 6.83 13.99
C SER A 438 -19.96 5.61 13.31
N ILE A 439 -20.78 5.91 12.30
CA ILE A 439 -21.23 4.95 11.30
C ILE A 439 -20.63 5.39 9.96
N SER A 440 -19.90 4.52 9.30
CA SER A 440 -19.22 4.83 8.03
C SER A 440 -19.72 3.91 6.92
N VAL A 441 -20.12 4.47 5.79
CA VAL A 441 -20.61 3.75 4.61
C VAL A 441 -19.73 4.11 3.42
N THR A 442 -19.04 3.12 2.85
CA THR A 442 -18.06 3.32 1.79
C THR A 442 -18.31 2.37 0.63
N ALA A 443 -18.29 2.89 -0.60
CA ALA A 443 -18.39 2.11 -1.82
C ALA A 443 -19.61 1.16 -1.84
N SER A 444 -20.73 1.56 -1.23
CA SER A 444 -21.90 0.71 -1.00
C SER A 444 -23.12 1.27 -1.75
N PRO A 445 -23.35 0.91 -3.03
CA PRO A 445 -24.25 1.66 -3.94
C PRO A 445 -25.75 1.63 -3.62
N SER A 446 -26.14 1.06 -2.48
CA SER A 446 -27.48 1.20 -1.92
C SER A 446 -27.46 0.69 -0.50
N PHE A 447 -27.97 1.50 0.43
CA PHE A 447 -28.07 1.12 1.83
C PHE A 447 -29.30 1.73 2.49
N GLN A 448 -29.75 1.09 3.56
CA GLN A 448 -30.67 1.68 4.52
C GLN A 448 -30.02 1.62 5.90
N LEU A 449 -30.11 2.71 6.65
CA LEU A 449 -29.57 2.81 7.99
C LEU A 449 -30.67 3.31 8.92
N GLN A 450 -30.97 2.57 9.96
CA GLN A 450 -31.90 3.01 11.01
C GLN A 450 -31.18 3.01 12.35
N ILE A 451 -31.22 4.16 13.01
CA ILE A 451 -30.64 4.38 14.33
C ILE A 451 -31.79 4.59 15.30
N THR A 452 -31.88 3.76 16.34
CA THR A 452 -32.97 3.87 17.34
C THR A 452 -32.57 4.61 18.61
N GLY A 453 -31.28 4.81 18.85
CA GLY A 453 -30.71 5.59 19.95
C GLY A 453 -29.78 6.66 19.39
N THR A 454 -28.53 6.76 19.86
CA THR A 454 -27.60 7.85 19.52
C THR A 454 -26.55 7.45 18.49
N ALA A 455 -26.22 8.35 17.55
CA ALA A 455 -25.04 8.27 16.70
C ALA A 455 -24.43 9.66 16.52
N PRO A 456 -23.19 9.94 16.96
CA PRO A 456 -22.63 11.29 16.83
C PRO A 456 -22.34 11.70 15.39
N MET A 457 -21.88 10.74 14.57
CA MET A 457 -21.39 11.03 13.22
C MET A 457 -21.74 9.91 12.24
N ILE A 458 -22.15 10.30 11.03
CA ILE A 458 -22.34 9.44 9.87
C ILE A 458 -21.42 9.94 8.74
N GLN A 459 -20.62 9.04 8.18
CA GLN A 459 -19.70 9.34 7.09
C GLN A 459 -20.05 8.50 5.87
N LEU A 460 -20.36 9.15 4.75
CA LEU A 460 -20.71 8.51 3.49
C LEU A 460 -19.64 8.83 2.44
N ASP A 461 -19.08 7.80 1.82
CA ASP A 461 -18.12 7.94 0.72
C ASP A 461 -18.49 7.00 -0.44
N SER A 462 -18.49 7.54 -1.67
CA SER A 462 -18.61 6.76 -2.90
C SER A 462 -19.85 5.85 -2.91
N THR A 463 -20.98 6.39 -2.44
CA THR A 463 -22.22 5.66 -2.23
C THR A 463 -23.37 6.34 -2.94
N ASP A 464 -24.16 5.54 -3.65
CA ASP A 464 -25.35 5.99 -4.37
C ASP A 464 -26.59 5.47 -3.64
N SER A 465 -27.69 6.23 -3.62
CA SER A 465 -28.99 5.81 -3.06
C SER A 465 -28.94 5.33 -1.60
N GLY A 466 -28.97 6.29 -0.66
CA GLY A 466 -28.94 6.01 0.77
C GLY A 466 -30.16 6.55 1.50
N GLN A 467 -30.78 5.74 2.35
CA GLN A 467 -31.83 6.19 3.27
C GLN A 467 -31.36 6.06 4.72
N ILE A 468 -31.37 7.16 5.46
CA ILE A 468 -30.98 7.20 6.88
C ILE A 468 -32.19 7.59 7.72
N PHE A 469 -32.56 6.79 8.71
CA PHE A 469 -33.61 7.08 9.68
C PHE A 469 -32.97 7.39 11.03
N LEU A 470 -33.18 8.61 11.51
CA LEU A 470 -32.69 9.06 12.81
C LEU A 470 -33.78 8.92 13.87
N SER A 471 -33.39 8.57 15.10
CA SER A 471 -34.27 8.64 16.27
C SER A 471 -34.33 10.06 16.84
N LYS A 472 -35.27 10.29 17.77
CA LYS A 472 -35.37 11.53 18.57
C LYS A 472 -34.07 11.81 19.37
N ASP A 473 -33.30 10.77 19.70
CA ASP A 473 -32.04 10.87 20.45
C ASP A 473 -30.82 11.14 19.56
N SER A 474 -30.97 11.12 18.24
CA SER A 474 -29.88 11.29 17.27
C SER A 474 -29.99 12.56 16.43
N LEU A 475 -30.78 13.55 16.87
CA LEU A 475 -30.97 14.81 16.13
C LEU A 475 -29.69 15.67 16.03
N SER A 476 -28.69 15.43 16.87
CA SER A 476 -27.38 16.09 16.81
C SER A 476 -26.36 15.37 15.91
N THR A 477 -26.81 14.43 15.08
CA THR A 477 -25.91 13.65 14.21
C THR A 477 -25.29 14.54 13.14
N GLU A 478 -23.96 14.51 13.02
CA GLU A 478 -23.26 15.12 11.88
C GLU A 478 -23.19 14.15 10.71
N VAL A 479 -23.63 14.59 9.51
CA VAL A 479 -23.56 13.77 8.29
C VAL A 479 -22.55 14.39 7.33
N THR A 480 -21.50 13.65 7.00
CA THR A 480 -20.49 14.03 6.00
C THR A 480 -20.64 13.18 4.75
N THR A 481 -20.65 13.79 3.57
CA THR A 481 -20.77 13.09 2.29
C THR A 481 -19.62 13.42 1.34
N ALA A 482 -19.02 12.41 0.73
CA ALA A 482 -18.02 12.54 -0.32
C ALA A 482 -18.40 11.65 -1.52
N LYS A 483 -18.51 12.24 -2.72
CA LYS A 483 -18.85 11.49 -3.94
C LYS A 483 -20.10 10.59 -3.75
N CYS A 484 -21.12 11.13 -3.11
CA CYS A 484 -22.38 10.44 -2.88
C CYS A 484 -23.49 11.05 -3.75
N SER A 485 -24.50 10.25 -4.07
CA SER A 485 -25.68 10.70 -4.80
C SER A 485 -26.96 10.15 -4.18
N SER A 486 -28.06 10.91 -4.25
CA SER A 486 -29.39 10.49 -3.77
C SER A 486 -29.39 10.01 -2.31
N ILE A 487 -28.85 10.82 -1.40
CA ILE A 487 -28.87 10.55 0.04
C ILE A 487 -30.04 11.30 0.67
N ASN A 488 -30.86 10.59 1.42
CA ASN A 488 -32.01 11.11 2.15
C ASN A 488 -31.87 10.80 3.64
N VAL A 489 -32.19 11.79 4.48
CA VAL A 489 -32.23 11.68 5.93
C VAL A 489 -33.66 11.90 6.41
N SER A 490 -34.25 10.87 6.97
CA SER A 490 -35.57 10.85 7.57
C SER A 490 -35.48 11.22 9.05
N LEU A 491 -36.04 12.38 9.39
CA LEU A 491 -36.09 12.92 10.75
C LEU A 491 -37.45 12.64 11.38
N PRO A 492 -37.51 12.28 12.68
CA PRO A 492 -38.79 12.05 13.35
C PRO A 492 -39.54 13.38 13.50
N VAL A 493 -40.85 13.37 13.19
CA VAL A 493 -41.68 14.56 13.29
C VAL A 493 -41.98 14.87 14.77
N HIS A 494 -41.75 16.12 15.18
CA HIS A 494 -41.99 16.54 16.55
C HIS A 494 -43.48 16.53 16.90
N GLY A 495 -43.87 15.78 17.94
CA GLY A 495 -45.25 15.72 18.44
C GLY A 495 -46.12 14.63 17.81
N GLU A 496 -45.61 13.89 16.82
CA GLU A 496 -46.26 12.73 16.22
C GLU A 496 -45.83 11.41 16.91
N GLU A 497 -46.56 10.34 16.62
CA GLU A 497 -46.24 8.98 17.08
C GLU A 497 -44.88 8.50 16.53
N ASP A 498 -44.23 7.59 17.27
CA ASP A 498 -42.97 7.00 16.83
C ASP A 498 -43.18 6.22 15.51
N GLY A 499 -42.43 6.61 14.48
CA GLY A 499 -42.53 6.03 13.13
C GLY A 499 -42.98 6.99 12.04
N VAL A 500 -43.40 8.21 12.40
CA VAL A 500 -43.66 9.29 11.44
C VAL A 500 -42.38 10.06 11.17
N PHE A 501 -41.90 10.03 9.92
CA PHE A 501 -40.68 10.70 9.50
C PHE A 501 -40.92 11.72 8.39
N GLU A 502 -40.20 12.83 8.46
CA GLU A 502 -40.05 13.79 7.38
C GLU A 502 -38.72 13.54 6.66
N GLU A 503 -38.76 13.34 5.34
CA GLU A 503 -37.59 13.08 4.53
C GLU A 503 -36.92 14.40 4.10
N GLN A 504 -35.62 14.50 4.34
CA GLN A 504 -34.81 15.64 3.93
C GLN A 504 -33.65 15.16 3.03
N PRO A 505 -33.60 15.61 1.76
CA PRO A 505 -32.50 15.25 0.87
C PRO A 505 -31.22 15.98 1.24
N VAL A 506 -30.09 15.26 1.23
CA VAL A 506 -28.77 15.87 1.38
C VAL A 506 -28.38 16.55 0.06
N PRO A 507 -27.95 17.82 0.07
CA PRO A 507 -27.57 18.50 -1.15
C PRO A 507 -26.37 17.86 -1.85
N GLU A 508 -26.53 17.53 -3.14
CA GLU A 508 -25.48 16.93 -3.96
C GLU A 508 -24.93 17.87 -5.05
N MET A 509 -25.67 18.93 -5.39
CA MET A 509 -25.25 19.91 -6.40
C MET A 509 -24.72 21.18 -5.76
N PHE A 510 -23.48 21.51 -6.07
CA PHE A 510 -22.80 22.71 -5.58
C PHE A 510 -22.47 23.65 -6.74
N LYS A 511 -22.79 24.94 -6.57
CA LYS A 511 -22.38 26.00 -7.49
C LYS A 511 -21.12 26.65 -6.94
N THR A 512 -20.03 26.52 -7.68
CA THR A 512 -18.77 27.21 -7.40
C THR A 512 -18.58 28.36 -8.39
N VAL A 513 -18.35 29.55 -7.87
CA VAL A 513 -18.07 30.77 -8.65
C VAL A 513 -16.71 31.35 -8.28
N VAL A 514 -16.04 31.94 -9.27
CA VAL A 514 -14.81 32.71 -9.03
C VAL A 514 -15.20 34.14 -8.70
N GLN A 515 -14.96 34.58 -7.47
CA GLN A 515 -15.18 35.95 -7.02
C GLN A 515 -13.90 36.51 -6.41
N ASN A 516 -13.44 37.67 -6.92
CA ASN A 516 -12.23 38.34 -6.43
C ASN A 516 -11.00 37.41 -6.38
N GLY A 517 -10.84 36.54 -7.38
CA GLY A 517 -9.74 35.56 -7.44
C GLY A 517 -9.85 34.39 -6.46
N LYS A 518 -10.98 34.23 -5.76
CA LYS A 518 -11.25 33.11 -4.84
C LYS A 518 -12.42 32.26 -5.34
N LEU A 519 -12.40 30.98 -5.01
CA LEU A 519 -13.53 30.09 -5.23
C LEU A 519 -14.51 30.24 -4.06
N VAL A 520 -15.78 30.51 -4.38
CA VAL A 520 -16.88 30.54 -3.42
C VAL A 520 -17.88 29.47 -3.84
N THR A 521 -18.15 28.53 -2.95
CA THR A 521 -19.05 27.40 -3.20
C THR A 521 -20.32 27.55 -2.38
N THR A 522 -21.45 27.34 -3.03
CA THR A 522 -22.79 27.38 -2.43
C THR A 522 -23.55 26.12 -2.82
N VAL A 523 -24.44 25.65 -1.96
CA VAL A 523 -25.40 24.60 -2.32
C VAL A 523 -26.38 25.17 -3.33
N VAL A 524 -26.72 24.38 -4.37
CA VAL A 524 -27.82 24.75 -5.26
C VAL A 524 -29.12 24.23 -4.68
N GLU A 525 -29.91 25.14 -4.13
CA GLU A 525 -31.29 24.87 -3.73
C GLU A 525 -32.13 24.57 -4.98
N HIS A 526 -32.69 23.36 -5.06
CA HIS A 526 -33.86 23.14 -5.89
C HIS A 526 -35.07 23.32 -4.97
N SER A 527 -35.76 24.44 -5.13
CA SER A 527 -37.12 24.56 -4.61
C SER A 527 -38.00 23.64 -5.45
N GLY A 528 -38.24 22.42 -4.95
CA GLY A 528 -39.11 21.41 -5.52
C GLY A 528 -40.05 20.91 -4.46
#